data_AF-A0A7L5SWQ1-F1
#
_entry.id   AF-A0A7L5SWQ1-F1
#
_cell.length_a   1.000
_cell.length_b   1.000
_cell.length_c   1.000
_cell.angle_alpha   90.00
_cell.angle_beta   90.00
_cell.angle_gamma   90.00
#
_symmetry.space_group_name_H-M   'P 1'
#
loop_
_entity.id
_entity.type
_entity.pdbx_description
1 polymer ?
#
loop_
_entity_poly.entity_id
_entity_poly.type
_entity_poly.pdbx_seq_one_letter_code
_entity_poly.pdbx_strand_id
1 'polypeptide(L)'
;MSSEAIAALREVHDLLTTFEEPSSIRRAADELEGAADKVVSCAAELVDVPEPENLQLRLSFAVKAIRAAEKAARAHRRNPLTRPLSHARFALNTGKARGWLQGILEKLDAAPTPPSGA
;
A
#
# COMPACT_ATOMS: atom_id res chain seq x y z
N MET A 1 1.95 1.39 20.23
CA MET A 1 1.78 1.57 18.77
C MET A 1 2.80 2.58 18.28
N SER A 2 3.55 2.24 17.23
CA SER A 2 4.49 3.19 16.60
C SER A 2 3.69 4.18 15.74
N SER A 3 3.55 5.42 16.22
CA SER A 3 2.97 6.53 15.43
C SER A 3 3.68 6.69 14.08
N GLU A 4 4.98 6.38 14.07
CA GLU A 4 5.82 6.41 12.87
C GLU A 4 5.42 5.33 11.86
N ALA A 5 5.11 4.10 12.29
CA ALA A 5 4.62 3.05 11.39
C ALA A 5 3.29 3.44 10.74
N ILE A 6 2.37 4.06 11.49
CA ILE A 6 1.09 4.55 10.94
C ILE A 6 1.33 5.67 9.93
N ALA A 7 2.20 6.63 10.25
CA ALA A 7 2.57 7.72 9.34
C ALA A 7 3.20 7.17 8.04
N ALA A 8 4.10 6.19 8.16
CA ALA A 8 4.71 5.53 7.02
C ALA A 8 3.70 4.77 6.15
N LEU A 9 2.68 4.13 6.74
CA LEU A 9 1.58 3.52 5.99
C LEU A 9 0.72 4.57 5.26
N ARG A 10 0.47 5.73 5.89
CA ARG A 10 -0.21 6.87 5.25
C ARG A 10 0.58 7.40 4.06
N GLU A 11 1.89 7.56 4.19
CA GLU A 11 2.74 8.00 3.07
C GLU A 11 2.66 7.05 1.87
N VAL A 12 2.63 5.74 2.10
CA VAL A 12 2.45 4.75 1.02
C VAL A 12 1.03 4.83 0.42
N HIS A 13 0.01 5.02 1.26
CA HIS A 13 -1.36 5.21 0.80
C HIS A 13 -1.51 6.47 -0.08
N ASP A 14 -0.91 7.58 0.34
CA ASP A 14 -0.98 8.86 -0.36
C ASP A 14 -0.22 8.79 -1.68
N LEU A 15 0.95 8.14 -1.70
CA LEU A 15 1.68 7.83 -2.94
C LEU A 15 0.80 7.08 -3.94
N LEU A 16 0.10 6.02 -3.49
CA LEU A 16 -0.79 5.23 -4.35
C LEU A 16 -1.94 6.06 -4.92
N THR A 17 -2.44 7.03 -4.16
CA THR A 17 -3.50 7.96 -4.59
C THR A 17 -3.04 8.89 -5.70
N THR A 18 -1.73 9.14 -5.84
CA THR A 18 -1.23 9.94 -6.96
C THR A 18 -1.36 9.22 -8.32
N PHE A 19 -1.57 7.89 -8.35
CA PHE A 19 -1.55 7.09 -9.58
C PHE A 19 -2.93 6.91 -10.26
N GLU A 20 -3.87 7.82 -10.04
CA GLU A 20 -5.25 7.72 -10.56
C GLU A 20 -5.32 7.88 -12.09
N GLU A 21 -4.42 8.64 -12.69
CA GLU A 21 -4.41 8.83 -14.13
C GLU A 21 -3.71 7.68 -14.88
N PRO A 22 -4.19 7.29 -16.07
CA PRO A 22 -3.52 6.28 -16.91
C PRO A 22 -2.05 6.61 -17.18
N SER A 23 -1.73 7.89 -17.34
CA SER A 23 -0.39 8.40 -17.63
C SER A 23 0.63 8.13 -16.51
N SER A 24 0.14 7.92 -15.28
CA SER A 24 0.92 7.73 -14.06
C SER A 24 1.77 6.47 -14.04
N ILE A 25 1.42 5.44 -14.81
CA ILE A 25 2.21 4.20 -14.90
C ILE A 25 3.66 4.46 -15.36
N ARG A 26 3.91 5.58 -16.07
CA ARG A 26 5.24 5.94 -16.58
C ARG A 26 6.23 6.28 -15.48
N ARG A 27 5.77 6.94 -14.42
CA ARG A 27 6.57 7.33 -13.25
C ARG A 27 6.53 6.30 -12.12
N ALA A 28 5.46 5.52 -12.06
CA ALA A 28 5.24 4.52 -11.02
C ALA A 28 6.28 3.39 -10.96
N ALA A 29 7.03 3.13 -12.05
CA ALA A 29 8.07 2.10 -12.04
C ALA A 29 9.23 2.44 -11.09
N ASP A 30 9.49 3.73 -10.89
CA ASP A 30 10.57 4.24 -10.04
C ASP A 30 10.00 4.73 -8.70
N GLU A 31 8.82 5.37 -8.71
CA GLU A 31 8.20 5.87 -7.47
C GLU A 31 7.64 4.78 -6.54
N LEU A 32 7.24 3.60 -7.06
CA LEU A 32 6.81 2.48 -6.21
C LEU A 32 7.98 1.67 -5.63
N GLU A 33 9.21 1.98 -6.03
CA GLU A 33 10.39 1.27 -5.52
C GLU A 33 10.48 1.41 -4.00
N GLY A 34 10.64 0.27 -3.30
CA GLY A 34 10.71 0.23 -1.84
C GLY A 34 9.39 0.44 -1.11
N ALA A 35 8.30 0.85 -1.77
CA ALA A 35 7.00 1.07 -1.12
C ALA A 35 6.46 -0.21 -0.46
N ALA A 36 6.62 -1.36 -1.11
CA ALA A 36 6.23 -2.65 -0.55
C ALA A 36 7.06 -3.02 0.69
N ASP A 37 8.36 -2.75 0.66
CA ASP A 37 9.26 -3.09 1.76
C ASP A 37 9.03 -2.15 2.95
N LYS A 38 8.68 -0.89 2.70
CA LYS A 38 8.21 0.04 3.74
C LYS A 38 6.97 -0.50 4.47
N VAL A 39 5.98 -1.03 3.74
CA VAL A 39 4.80 -1.66 4.35
C VAL A 39 5.19 -2.91 5.17
N VAL A 40 6.15 -3.71 4.69
CA VAL A 40 6.67 -4.87 5.44
C VAL A 40 7.34 -4.43 6.75
N SER A 41 8.16 -3.39 6.73
CA SER A 41 8.78 -2.84 7.94
C SER A 41 7.74 -2.35 8.93
N CYS A 42 6.72 -1.60 8.45
CA CYS A 42 5.62 -1.15 9.30
C CYS A 42 4.84 -2.33 9.90
N ALA A 43 4.67 -3.41 9.13
CA ALA A 43 3.98 -4.61 9.60
C ALA A 43 4.71 -5.26 10.78
N ALA A 44 6.05 -5.29 10.77
CA ALA A 44 6.84 -5.80 11.89
C ALA A 44 6.69 -4.96 13.17
N GLU A 45 6.44 -3.66 13.05
CA GLU A 45 6.21 -2.75 14.19
C GLU A 45 4.76 -2.79 14.72
N LEU A 46 3.83 -3.34 13.93
CA LEU A 46 2.41 -3.42 14.26
C LEU A 46 1.98 -4.82 14.72
N VAL A 47 2.88 -5.55 15.38
CA VAL A 47 2.60 -6.91 15.90
C VAL A 47 1.81 -6.91 17.21
N ASP A 48 1.87 -5.82 18.00
CA ASP A 48 1.24 -5.71 19.32
C ASP A 48 -0.14 -5.01 19.29
N VAL A 49 -0.78 -4.92 18.12
CA VAL A 49 -2.12 -4.33 18.00
C VAL A 49 -3.22 -5.32 18.39
N PRO A 50 -4.43 -4.85 18.75
CA PRO A 50 -5.61 -5.71 18.81
C PRO A 50 -5.87 -6.37 17.45
N GLU A 51 -6.13 -7.69 17.44
CA GLU A 51 -6.29 -8.51 16.23
C GLU A 51 -5.09 -8.50 15.24
N PRO A 52 -3.87 -8.84 15.71
CA PRO A 52 -2.67 -8.72 14.88
C PRO A 52 -2.73 -9.63 13.66
N GLU A 53 -3.26 -10.85 13.77
CA GLU A 53 -3.34 -11.79 12.64
C GLU A 53 -4.17 -11.24 11.46
N ASN A 54 -5.29 -10.59 11.75
CA ASN A 54 -6.15 -9.98 10.72
C ASN A 54 -5.43 -8.80 10.05
N LEU A 55 -4.76 -7.97 10.85
CA LEU A 55 -3.98 -6.84 10.36
C LEU A 55 -2.81 -7.30 9.47
N GLN A 56 -2.01 -8.26 9.94
CA GLN A 56 -0.86 -8.80 9.23
C GLN A 56 -1.27 -9.44 7.91
N LEU A 57 -2.39 -10.17 7.88
CA LEU A 57 -2.94 -10.72 6.64
C LEU A 57 -3.29 -9.63 5.64
N ARG A 58 -3.98 -8.56 6.07
CA ARG A 58 -4.33 -7.42 5.21
C ARG A 58 -3.09 -6.68 4.70
N LEU A 59 -2.10 -6.44 5.56
CA LEU A 59 -0.81 -5.85 5.17
C LEU A 59 -0.11 -6.72 4.12
N SER A 60 -0.17 -8.05 4.26
CA SER A 60 0.40 -8.95 3.26
C SER A 60 -0.30 -8.84 1.89
N PHE A 61 -1.61 -8.60 1.87
CA PHE A 61 -2.33 -8.35 0.62
C PHE A 61 -1.99 -7.01 -0.01
N ALA A 62 -1.82 -5.95 0.81
CA ALA A 62 -1.33 -4.66 0.34
C ALA A 62 0.05 -4.80 -0.31
N VAL A 63 1.00 -5.47 0.36
CA VAL A 63 2.36 -5.74 -0.15
C VAL A 63 2.32 -6.48 -1.50
N LYS A 64 1.51 -7.54 -1.60
CA LYS A 64 1.36 -8.30 -2.85
C LYS A 64 0.82 -7.43 -3.98
N ALA A 65 -0.16 -6.57 -3.69
CA ALA A 65 -0.73 -5.65 -4.66
C ALA A 65 0.28 -4.58 -5.11
N ILE A 66 1.04 -3.98 -4.20
CA ILE A 66 2.08 -2.99 -4.53
C ILE A 66 3.14 -3.61 -5.45
N ARG A 67 3.68 -4.78 -5.11
CA ARG A 67 4.67 -5.49 -5.95
C ARG A 67 4.12 -5.85 -7.33
N ALA A 68 2.83 -6.21 -7.42
CA ALA A 68 2.18 -6.48 -8.69
C ALA A 68 2.01 -5.21 -9.54
N ALA A 69 1.69 -4.06 -8.93
CA ALA A 69 1.62 -2.77 -9.61
C ALA A 69 3.01 -2.34 -10.14
N GLU A 70 4.05 -2.43 -9.30
CA GLU A 70 5.44 -2.15 -9.68
C GLU A 70 5.89 -3.03 -10.87
N LYS A 71 5.59 -4.34 -10.81
CA LYS A 71 5.87 -5.26 -11.93
C LYS A 71 5.15 -4.84 -13.21
N ALA A 72 3.89 -4.42 -13.13
CA ALA A 72 3.13 -3.94 -14.28
C ALA A 72 3.72 -2.65 -14.86
N ALA A 73 4.15 -1.70 -14.02
CA ALA A 73 4.81 -0.48 -14.45
C ALA A 73 6.14 -0.76 -15.16
N ARG A 74 6.96 -1.67 -14.61
CA ARG A 74 8.21 -2.12 -15.25
C ARG A 74 7.96 -2.82 -16.58
N ALA A 75 6.92 -3.64 -16.68
CA ALA A 75 6.54 -4.29 -17.94
C ALA A 75 6.07 -3.28 -19.00
N HIS A 76 5.26 -2.29 -18.61
CA HIS A 76 4.82 -1.19 -19.47
C HIS A 76 6.02 -0.43 -20.09
N ARG A 77 7.06 -0.18 -19.29
CA ARG A 77 8.30 0.48 -19.75
C ARG A 77 9.08 -0.39 -20.74
N ARG A 78 9.22 -1.68 -20.46
CA ARG A 78 10.08 -2.60 -21.22
C ARG A 78 9.46 -3.14 -22.51
N ASN A 79 8.14 -3.31 -22.56
CA ASN A 79 7.49 -3.97 -23.70
C ASN A 79 6.27 -3.17 -24.24
N PRO A 80 6.43 -2.51 -25.40
CA PRO A 80 5.34 -1.77 -26.04
C PRO A 80 4.09 -2.61 -26.36
N LEU A 81 4.27 -3.88 -26.73
CA LEU A 81 3.17 -4.75 -27.17
C LEU A 81 2.24 -5.15 -26.00
N THR A 82 2.74 -5.13 -24.77
CA THR A 82 1.96 -5.47 -23.58
C THR A 82 1.46 -4.24 -22.81
N ARG A 83 1.60 -3.02 -23.36
CA ARG A 83 1.23 -1.78 -22.66
C ARG A 83 -0.24 -1.74 -22.23
N PRO A 84 -1.24 -2.07 -23.07
CA PRO A 84 -2.64 -2.03 -22.65
C PRO A 84 -2.91 -2.95 -21.45
N LEU A 85 -2.37 -4.17 -21.50
CA LEU A 85 -2.47 -5.13 -20.42
C LEU A 85 -1.76 -4.66 -19.14
N SER A 86 -0.62 -3.97 -19.31
CA SER A 86 0.15 -3.41 -18.20
C SER A 86 -0.60 -2.26 -17.52
N HIS A 87 -1.26 -1.37 -18.28
CA HIS A 87 -2.15 -0.34 -17.72
C HIS A 87 -3.27 -0.94 -16.89
N ALA A 88 -4.00 -1.92 -17.45
CA ALA A 88 -5.11 -2.56 -16.75
C ALA A 88 -4.65 -3.24 -15.45
N ARG A 89 -3.53 -3.98 -15.51
CA ARG A 89 -2.94 -4.60 -14.32
C ARG A 89 -2.45 -3.59 -13.30
N PHE A 90 -1.83 -2.50 -13.76
CA PHE A 90 -1.36 -1.44 -12.88
C PHE A 90 -2.53 -0.81 -12.11
N ALA A 91 -3.54 -0.31 -12.82
CA ALA A 91 -4.72 0.32 -12.23
C ALA A 91 -5.45 -0.60 -11.25
N LEU A 92 -5.61 -1.89 -11.60
CA LEU A 92 -6.22 -2.87 -10.71
C LEU A 92 -5.43 -3.05 -9.41
N ASN A 93 -4.11 -3.15 -9.51
CA ASN A 93 -3.27 -3.45 -8.36
C ASN A 93 -3.02 -2.22 -7.47
N THR A 94 -2.89 -1.01 -8.04
CA THR A 94 -2.86 0.22 -7.24
C THR A 94 -4.19 0.43 -6.49
N GLY A 95 -5.32 0.20 -7.16
CA GLY A 95 -6.64 0.25 -6.51
C GLY A 95 -6.80 -0.76 -5.37
N LYS A 96 -6.35 -2.01 -5.55
CA LYS A 96 -6.34 -3.02 -4.48
C LYS A 96 -5.45 -2.61 -3.31
N ALA A 97 -4.22 -2.16 -3.59
CA ALA A 97 -3.28 -1.73 -2.56
C ALA A 97 -3.86 -0.58 -1.72
N ARG A 98 -4.44 0.43 -2.39
CA ARG A 98 -5.11 1.55 -1.73
C ARG A 98 -6.27 1.10 -0.85
N GLY A 99 -7.15 0.23 -1.36
CA GLY A 99 -8.28 -0.28 -0.59
C GLY A 99 -7.85 -1.04 0.67
N TRP A 100 -6.80 -1.86 0.58
CA TRP A 100 -6.25 -2.54 1.76
C TRP A 100 -5.66 -1.57 2.77
N LEU A 101 -4.82 -0.62 2.33
CA LEU A 101 -4.21 0.35 3.23
C LEU A 101 -5.24 1.28 3.87
N GLN A 102 -6.23 1.75 3.12
CA GLN A 102 -7.33 2.56 3.64
C GLN A 102 -8.07 1.82 4.76
N GLY A 103 -8.50 0.58 4.51
CA GLY A 103 -9.21 -0.21 5.52
C GLY A 103 -8.34 -0.66 6.71
N ILE A 104 -7.01 -0.58 6.59
CA ILE A 104 -6.07 -0.76 7.70
C ILE A 104 -6.00 0.55 8.51
N LEU A 105 -5.77 1.68 7.85
CA LEU A 105 -5.65 2.99 8.50
C LEU A 105 -6.93 3.35 9.28
N GLU A 106 -8.11 3.11 8.69
CA GLU A 106 -9.40 3.29 9.38
C GLU A 106 -9.50 2.46 10.68
N LYS A 107 -9.01 1.22 10.67
CA LYS A 107 -9.01 0.36 11.86
C LYS A 107 -8.02 0.85 12.92
N LEU A 108 -6.84 1.30 12.49
CA LEU A 108 -5.80 1.80 13.40
C LEU A 108 -6.22 3.13 14.04
N ASP A 109 -6.93 3.99 13.29
CA ASP A 109 -7.47 5.26 13.78
C ASP A 109 -8.71 5.08 14.69
N ALA A 110 -9.48 4.01 14.49
CA ALA A 110 -10.64 3.68 15.32
C ALA A 110 -10.29 3.01 16.67
N ALA A 111 -9.04 2.63 16.90
CA ALA A 111 -8.61 2.04 18.18
C ALA A 111 -8.65 3.13 19.27
N PRO A 112 -9.53 3.02 20.30
CA PRO A 112 -9.71 4.10 21.26
C PRO A 112 -8.49 4.26 22.18
N THR A 113 -8.04 5.50 22.35
CA THR A 113 -7.27 5.92 23.53
C THR A 113 -8.05 5.51 24.79
N PRO A 114 -7.44 4.84 25.78
CA PRO A 114 -8.14 4.54 27.03
C PRO A 114 -8.60 5.86 27.68
N PRO A 115 -9.77 5.90 28.34
CA PRO A 115 -10.17 7.08 29.09
C PRO A 115 -9.09 7.35 30.14
N SER A 116 -8.44 8.50 30.03
CA SER A 116 -7.63 9.05 31.11
C SER A 116 -8.57 9.20 32.29
N GLY A 117 -8.41 8.35 33.30
CA GLY A 117 -9.22 8.39 34.51
C GLY A 117 -9.18 9.77 35.14
N ALA A 118 -10.35 10.29 35.45
CA ALA A 118 -10.61 11.38 36.39
C ALA A 118 -11.94 11.11 37.07
#